data_AF-A0AAP0JFR4-F1
#
_entry.id   AF-A0AAP0JFR4-F1
#
_cell.length_a   1.000
_cell.length_b   1.000
_cell.length_c   1.000
_cell.angle_alpha   90.00
_cell.angle_beta   90.00
_cell.angle_gamma   90.00
#
_symmetry.space_group_name_H-M   'P 1'
#
loop_
_entity.id
_entity.type
_entity.pdbx_description
1 polymer ?
#
loop_
_entity_poly.entity_id
_entity_poly.type
_entity_poly.pdbx_seq_one_letter_code
_entity_poly.pdbx_strand_id
1 'polypeptide(L)'
;MRSLLLDFSEKSEATDSSSPCSSVLTSQRGGGGGGVGEVGGGGGAEDGECYENPREVTGLIMCANFHLANKPVDIEVPQAVLPDTLFEAVVRIPYDMQVKQVLANGKKVALNVGDVLILAEGFELAPPDRISPEIKEKMGILSFQSYNPTKKDSCDRSCSWGRGQIYPDGSKSNNTVYNATAVGVVRKIVCKEKGGSKITIKEASDGHQVVDLVPPGPELLFSEGEFFKLDQPLTSNPNVCGFGQGNA
;
A
#
# COMPACT_ATOMS: atom_id res chain seq x y z
N MET A 1 -0.16 -16.80 5.97
CA MET A 1 -1.63 -16.99 6.06
C MET A 1 -2.14 -16.06 7.15
N ARG A 2 -3.22 -15.33 6.88
CA ARG A 2 -3.89 -14.47 7.85
C ARG A 2 -5.32 -14.97 8.00
N SER A 3 -5.82 -14.96 9.22
CA SER A 3 -7.15 -15.47 9.50
C SER A 3 -7.90 -14.42 10.29
N LEU A 4 -9.15 -14.21 9.93
CA LEU A 4 -10.06 -13.30 10.61
C LEU A 4 -11.33 -14.05 10.98
N LEU A 5 -11.81 -13.85 12.20
CA LEU A 5 -13.10 -14.38 12.62
C LEU A 5 -14.21 -13.39 12.40
N LEU A 6 -15.27 -13.87 11.79
CA LEU A 6 -16.48 -13.11 11.50
C LEU A 6 -17.68 -13.77 12.13
N ASP A 7 -18.67 -12.95 12.44
CA ASP A 7 -19.96 -13.35 12.99
C ASP A 7 -21.08 -12.93 12.04
N PHE A 8 -22.09 -13.77 11.87
CA PHE A 8 -23.25 -13.49 11.03
C PHE A 8 -24.45 -13.15 11.92
N SER A 9 -24.79 -11.87 12.01
CA SER A 9 -25.94 -11.42 12.80
C SER A 9 -27.20 -11.37 11.94
N GLU A 10 -28.28 -12.01 12.39
CA GLU A 10 -29.61 -11.83 11.78
C GLU A 10 -30.08 -10.39 12.02
N LYS A 11 -29.81 -9.49 11.07
CA LYS A 11 -30.53 -8.23 10.95
C LYS A 11 -31.50 -8.35 9.78
N SER A 12 -32.78 -8.22 10.11
CA SER A 12 -33.92 -8.47 9.23
C SER A 12 -34.12 -7.38 8.18
N GLU A 13 -34.65 -7.85 7.03
CA GLU A 13 -35.32 -7.16 5.93
C GLU A 13 -34.46 -6.41 4.90
N ALA A 14 -34.44 -7.00 3.70
CA ALA A 14 -33.90 -6.43 2.47
C ALA A 14 -34.86 -5.40 1.86
N THR A 15 -34.31 -4.26 1.41
CA THR A 15 -34.78 -3.57 0.21
C THR A 15 -33.60 -2.96 -0.55
N ASP A 16 -33.47 -3.44 -1.79
CA ASP A 16 -32.94 -2.79 -3.00
C ASP A 16 -31.54 -2.14 -3.03
N SER A 17 -30.90 -2.48 -4.14
CA SER A 17 -29.60 -2.12 -4.67
C SER A 17 -29.26 -0.62 -4.66
N SER A 18 -28.44 -0.19 -3.69
CA SER A 18 -27.38 0.85 -3.81
C SER A 18 -27.03 1.57 -2.49
N SER A 19 -27.02 0.90 -1.33
CA SER A 19 -26.81 1.54 -0.01
C SER A 19 -25.55 1.03 0.74
N PRO A 20 -24.90 1.86 1.59
CA PRO A 20 -23.50 1.72 1.99
C PRO A 20 -23.25 0.85 3.26
N CYS A 21 -24.07 -0.15 3.51
CA CYS A 21 -24.00 -0.97 4.74
C CYS A 21 -23.10 -2.22 4.64
N SER A 22 -21.95 -2.13 3.97
CA SER A 22 -20.89 -3.14 4.11
C SER A 22 -19.99 -2.77 5.29
N SER A 23 -19.82 -3.65 6.26
CA SER A 23 -18.79 -3.45 7.28
C SER A 23 -17.42 -3.71 6.63
N VAL A 24 -16.52 -2.75 6.77
CA VAL A 24 -15.16 -2.86 6.22
C VAL A 24 -14.20 -2.98 7.38
N LEU A 25 -13.33 -3.98 7.30
CA LEU A 25 -12.29 -4.26 8.28
C LEU A 25 -10.92 -4.12 7.64
N THR A 26 -9.98 -3.60 8.41
CA THR A 26 -8.57 -3.52 8.06
C THR A 26 -7.78 -4.43 8.99
N SER A 27 -6.79 -5.16 8.48
CA SER A 27 -5.86 -5.94 9.31
C SER A 27 -4.40 -5.64 8.99
N GLN A 28 -3.59 -5.43 10.02
CA GLN A 28 -2.15 -5.26 9.89
C GLN A 28 -1.37 -6.24 10.77
N ARG A 29 -0.18 -6.62 10.29
CA ARG A 29 0.79 -7.38 11.10
C ARG A 29 1.88 -6.42 11.57
N GLY A 30 1.94 -6.16 12.88
CA GLY A 30 2.96 -5.30 13.47
C GLY A 30 4.35 -5.90 13.40
N GLY A 31 5.24 -5.33 12.57
CA GLY A 31 6.67 -5.61 12.65
C GLY A 31 7.27 -4.90 13.86
N GLY A 32 7.76 -5.65 14.84
CA GLY A 32 8.50 -5.09 15.97
C GLY A 32 9.76 -4.34 15.49
N GLY A 33 9.96 -3.12 15.99
CA GLY A 33 11.24 -2.41 15.92
C GLY A 33 11.44 -1.54 14.68
N GLY A 34 10.76 -0.40 14.62
CA GLY A 34 11.10 0.71 13.74
C GLY A 34 10.45 1.96 14.29
N GLY A 35 11.22 2.74 15.04
CA GLY A 35 10.75 3.92 15.75
C GLY A 35 9.92 4.85 14.87
N VAL A 36 8.97 5.49 15.54
CA VAL A 36 8.24 6.67 15.12
C VAL A 36 9.25 7.65 14.51
N GLY A 37 9.36 7.64 13.18
CA GLY A 37 10.01 8.72 12.46
C GLY A 37 9.01 9.84 12.46
N GLU A 38 9.20 10.83 13.36
CA GLU A 38 8.61 12.15 13.20
C GLU A 38 8.70 12.55 11.74
N VAL A 39 7.55 12.74 11.12
CA VAL A 39 7.45 13.47 9.86
C VAL A 39 7.86 14.89 10.24
N GLY A 40 9.12 15.24 9.96
CA GLY A 40 9.63 16.58 10.15
C GLY A 40 8.70 17.55 9.44
N GLY A 41 8.13 18.48 10.20
CA GLY A 41 7.24 19.52 9.71
C GLY A 41 7.93 20.39 8.66
N GLY A 42 7.20 20.69 7.59
CA GLY A 42 7.63 21.64 6.57
C GLY A 42 6.82 21.50 5.28
N GLY A 43 5.72 22.24 5.19
CA GLY A 43 4.91 22.39 3.97
C GLY A 43 3.46 21.98 4.20
N GLY A 44 2.52 22.92 4.06
CA GLY A 44 1.10 22.73 4.34
C GLY A 44 0.50 21.54 3.61
N ALA A 45 0.08 20.54 4.39
CA ALA A 45 -0.73 19.43 3.91
C ALA A 45 -2.19 19.91 3.90
N GLU A 46 -2.60 20.52 2.79
CA GLU A 46 -4.02 20.62 2.46
C GLU A 46 -4.43 19.27 1.81
N ASP A 47 -5.17 18.49 2.60
CA ASP A 47 -6.21 17.54 2.20
C ASP A 47 -5.86 16.35 1.28
N GLY A 48 -5.11 15.38 1.81
CA GLY A 48 -5.25 13.98 1.40
C GLY A 48 -6.45 13.33 2.12
N GLU A 49 -7.60 13.26 1.48
CA GLU A 49 -8.78 12.59 2.03
C GLU A 49 -8.69 11.07 1.79
N CYS A 50 -8.92 10.30 2.87
CA CYS A 50 -9.37 8.92 2.73
C CYS A 50 -10.66 8.91 1.94
N TYR A 51 -10.78 8.05 0.94
CA TYR A 51 -12.04 7.99 0.23
C TYR A 51 -13.14 7.44 1.16
N GLU A 52 -14.36 7.87 0.91
CA GLU A 52 -15.52 7.49 1.71
C GLU A 52 -15.82 5.98 1.66
N ASN A 53 -15.73 5.38 0.48
CA ASN A 53 -15.95 3.95 0.29
C ASN A 53 -14.71 3.27 -0.31
N PRO A 54 -14.13 2.25 0.34
CA PRO A 54 -12.87 1.62 -0.09
C PRO A 54 -12.95 0.83 -1.39
N ARG A 55 -14.17 0.62 -1.90
CA ARG A 55 -14.48 -0.02 -3.17
C ARG A 55 -15.18 0.97 -4.09
N GLU A 56 -14.58 1.25 -5.23
CA GLU A 56 -15.21 2.05 -6.26
C GLU A 56 -16.40 1.32 -6.90
N VAL A 57 -17.26 2.06 -7.60
CA VAL A 57 -18.42 1.49 -8.34
C VAL A 57 -18.00 0.47 -9.41
N THR A 58 -16.78 0.58 -9.92
CA THR A 58 -16.16 -0.38 -10.85
C THR A 58 -15.80 -1.70 -10.17
N GLY A 59 -15.85 -1.75 -8.84
CA GLY A 59 -15.38 -2.86 -8.03
C GLY A 59 -13.89 -2.81 -7.71
N LEU A 60 -13.16 -1.78 -8.17
CA LEU A 60 -11.75 -1.56 -7.86
C LEU A 60 -11.58 -1.13 -6.40
N ILE A 61 -10.60 -1.73 -5.72
CA ILE A 61 -10.21 -1.31 -4.38
C ILE A 61 -9.15 -0.21 -4.47
N MET A 62 -9.33 0.85 -3.69
CA MET A 62 -8.58 2.11 -3.81
C MET A 62 -7.08 1.99 -3.57
N CYS A 63 -6.65 0.94 -2.89
CA CYS A 63 -5.24 0.63 -2.69
C CYS A 63 -4.50 0.51 -4.03
N ALA A 64 -5.19 0.08 -5.09
CA ALA A 64 -4.63 0.00 -6.44
C ALA A 64 -4.18 1.37 -6.98
N ASN A 65 -4.72 2.48 -6.47
CA ASN A 65 -4.33 3.83 -6.89
C ASN A 65 -2.93 4.23 -6.38
N PHE A 66 -2.50 3.63 -5.25
CA PHE A 66 -1.19 3.89 -4.64
C PHE A 66 -0.20 2.72 -4.79
N HIS A 67 -0.72 1.50 -4.95
CA HIS A 67 0.04 0.26 -5.10
C HIS A 67 -0.15 -0.32 -6.50
N LEU A 68 0.70 0.14 -7.42
CA LEU A 68 0.53 -0.06 -8.86
C LEU A 68 0.92 -1.47 -9.34
N ALA A 69 1.67 -2.21 -8.53
CA ALA A 69 2.06 -3.58 -8.85
C ALA A 69 1.00 -4.57 -8.39
N ASN A 70 0.55 -5.45 -9.30
CA ASN A 70 -0.39 -6.51 -8.97
C ASN A 70 0.35 -7.71 -8.33
N LYS A 71 -0.23 -8.27 -7.27
CA LYS A 71 0.24 -9.50 -6.63
C LYS A 71 -0.95 -10.41 -6.27
N PRO A 72 -0.81 -11.74 -6.35
CA PRO A 72 -1.94 -12.66 -6.15
C PRO A 72 -2.35 -12.74 -4.68
N VAL A 73 -3.64 -12.64 -4.41
CA VAL A 73 -4.25 -12.86 -3.08
C VAL A 73 -5.36 -13.88 -3.22
N ASP A 74 -5.46 -14.80 -2.26
CA ASP A 74 -6.58 -15.73 -2.17
C ASP A 74 -7.34 -15.50 -0.87
N ILE A 75 -8.64 -15.74 -0.90
CA ILE A 75 -9.50 -15.74 0.28
C ILE A 75 -10.27 -17.06 0.31
N GLU A 76 -10.29 -17.70 1.46
CA GLU A 76 -11.04 -18.92 1.74
C GLU A 76 -12.05 -18.64 2.84
N VAL A 77 -13.32 -18.92 2.56
CA VAL A 77 -14.43 -18.84 3.52
C VAL A 77 -15.26 -20.13 3.42
N PRO A 78 -15.99 -20.52 4.48
CA PRO A 78 -16.94 -21.63 4.39
C PRO A 78 -18.02 -21.35 3.34
N GLN A 79 -18.46 -22.39 2.64
CA GLN A 79 -19.49 -22.28 1.61
C GLN A 79 -20.85 -21.84 2.16
N ALA A 80 -21.13 -22.12 3.43
CA ALA A 80 -22.32 -21.68 4.15
C ALA A 80 -22.00 -21.51 5.63
N VAL A 81 -22.68 -20.56 6.27
CA VAL A 81 -22.58 -20.29 7.70
C VAL A 81 -23.99 -20.19 8.27
N LEU A 82 -24.17 -20.64 9.51
CA LEU A 82 -25.45 -20.51 10.21
C LEU A 82 -25.57 -19.10 10.82
N PRO A 83 -26.80 -18.63 11.07
CA PRO A 83 -27.07 -17.49 11.96
C PRO A 83 -26.28 -17.55 13.27
N ASP A 84 -25.82 -16.38 13.72
CA ASP A 84 -25.15 -16.16 15.00
C ASP A 84 -23.96 -17.10 15.25
N THR A 85 -23.26 -17.46 14.17
CA THR A 85 -22.16 -18.42 14.20
C THR A 85 -20.85 -17.78 13.79
N LEU A 86 -19.82 -18.05 14.59
CA LEU A 86 -18.45 -17.66 14.27
C LEU A 86 -17.88 -18.55 13.18
N PHE A 87 -17.23 -17.93 12.21
CA PHE A 87 -16.45 -18.63 11.20
C PHE A 87 -15.16 -17.88 10.85
N GLU A 88 -14.24 -18.60 10.22
CA GLU A 88 -12.93 -18.08 9.83
C GLU A 88 -12.91 -17.74 8.35
N ALA A 89 -12.52 -16.50 8.04
CA ALA A 89 -12.12 -16.07 6.72
C ALA A 89 -10.58 -16.06 6.65
N VAL A 90 -10.01 -16.88 5.77
CA VAL A 90 -8.56 -17.05 5.64
C VAL A 90 -8.07 -16.29 4.42
N VAL A 91 -7.30 -15.25 4.64
CA VAL A 91 -6.64 -14.46 3.59
C VAL A 91 -5.20 -14.95 3.40
N ARG A 92 -4.90 -15.42 2.19
CA ARG A 92 -3.58 -15.92 1.81
C ARG A 92 -2.88 -14.89 0.93
N ILE A 93 -1.76 -14.40 1.47
CA ILE A 93 -0.89 -13.42 0.82
C ILE A 93 0.48 -14.08 0.65
N PRO A 94 0.77 -14.69 -0.52
CA PRO A 94 2.07 -15.25 -0.81
C PRO A 94 3.09 -14.14 -1.08
N TYR A 95 4.22 -14.18 -0.39
CA TYR A 95 5.37 -13.35 -0.69
C TYR A 95 6.67 -14.01 -0.24
N ASP A 96 7.78 -13.59 -0.85
CA ASP A 96 9.11 -14.05 -0.46
C ASP A 96 9.61 -13.27 0.76
N MET A 97 9.80 -13.98 1.88
CA MET A 97 10.27 -13.40 3.15
C MET A 97 11.74 -12.97 3.14
N GLN A 98 12.53 -13.42 2.16
CA GLN A 98 13.94 -13.02 2.00
C GLN A 98 14.06 -11.65 1.33
N VAL A 99 13.04 -11.25 0.58
CA VAL A 99 12.99 -9.98 -0.12
C VAL A 99 12.77 -8.84 0.86
N LYS A 100 13.46 -7.72 0.63
CA LYS A 100 13.39 -6.52 1.47
C LYS A 100 12.94 -5.32 0.64
N GLN A 101 12.06 -4.52 1.21
CA GLN A 101 11.60 -3.26 0.62
C GLN A 101 12.48 -2.09 1.05
N VAL A 102 12.44 -1.01 0.26
CA VAL A 102 13.18 0.23 0.53
C VAL A 102 12.33 1.16 1.40
N LEU A 103 12.88 1.69 2.49
CA LEU A 103 12.28 2.75 3.32
C LEU A 103 12.49 4.14 2.73
N ALA A 104 11.80 5.15 3.26
CA ALA A 104 11.95 6.56 2.85
C ALA A 104 13.40 7.08 2.92
N ASN A 105 14.23 6.52 3.81
CA ASN A 105 15.65 6.85 3.94
C ASN A 105 16.59 5.99 3.07
N GLY A 106 16.04 5.13 2.21
CA GLY A 106 16.80 4.22 1.35
C GLY A 106 17.24 2.89 1.99
N LYS A 107 17.06 2.70 3.30
CA LYS A 107 17.43 1.43 3.97
C LYS A 107 16.47 0.31 3.58
N LYS A 108 17.00 -0.91 3.47
CA LYS A 108 16.21 -2.11 3.17
C LYS A 108 15.69 -2.79 4.44
N VAL A 109 14.39 -3.04 4.51
CA VAL A 109 13.72 -3.70 5.65
C VAL A 109 12.73 -4.77 5.20
N ALA A 110 12.27 -5.59 6.15
CA ALA A 110 11.22 -6.57 5.88
C ALA A 110 9.92 -5.90 5.41
N LEU A 111 9.10 -6.65 4.69
CA LEU A 111 7.80 -6.18 4.23
C LEU A 111 6.81 -6.15 5.39
N ASN A 112 6.07 -5.05 5.48
CA ASN A 112 4.82 -5.03 6.24
C ASN A 112 3.71 -5.54 5.32
N VAL A 113 2.67 -6.10 5.91
CA VAL A 113 1.54 -6.61 5.14
C VAL A 113 0.28 -6.05 5.80
N GLY A 114 -0.65 -5.58 4.98
CA GLY A 114 -1.98 -5.12 5.36
C GLY A 114 -3.02 -5.72 4.41
N ASP A 115 -4.26 -5.83 4.87
CA ASP A 115 -5.43 -6.15 4.04
C ASP A 115 -6.64 -5.30 4.43
N VAL A 116 -7.58 -5.19 3.48
CA VAL A 116 -8.93 -4.70 3.69
C VAL A 116 -9.89 -5.81 3.29
N LEU A 117 -10.79 -6.13 4.20
CA LEU A 117 -11.86 -7.08 3.97
C LEU A 117 -13.19 -6.32 4.01
N ILE A 118 -13.94 -6.40 2.91
CA ILE A 118 -15.27 -5.82 2.78
C ILE A 118 -16.26 -6.96 2.98
N LEU A 119 -17.09 -6.84 4.00
CA LEU A 119 -18.05 -7.86 4.37
C LEU A 119 -19.42 -7.56 3.76
N ALA A 120 -20.19 -8.63 3.52
CA ALA A 120 -21.61 -8.50 3.26
C ALA A 120 -22.32 -7.87 4.46
N GLU A 121 -23.47 -7.24 4.20
CA GLU A 121 -24.30 -6.67 5.24
C GLU A 121 -24.71 -7.74 6.28
N GLY A 122 -24.72 -7.34 7.56
CA GLY A 122 -25.03 -8.24 8.69
C GLY A 122 -23.85 -9.04 9.24
N PHE A 123 -22.72 -9.05 8.53
CA PHE A 123 -21.47 -9.64 9.03
C PHE A 123 -20.64 -8.61 9.79
N GLU A 124 -19.99 -9.03 10.85
CA GLU A 124 -19.07 -8.18 11.62
C GLU A 124 -17.90 -8.96 12.21
N LEU A 125 -16.91 -8.23 12.73
CA LEU A 125 -15.80 -8.81 13.47
C LEU A 125 -16.34 -9.48 14.73
N ALA A 126 -15.94 -10.74 14.96
CA ALA A 126 -16.30 -11.47 16.16
C ALA A 126 -15.92 -10.68 17.44
N PRO A 127 -16.87 -10.48 18.38
CA PRO A 127 -16.59 -9.86 19.67
C PRO A 127 -15.48 -10.60 20.45
N PRO A 128 -14.54 -9.91 21.13
CA PRO A 128 -13.39 -10.53 21.78
C PRO A 128 -13.73 -11.61 22.82
N ASP A 129 -14.92 -11.54 23.42
CA ASP A 129 -15.45 -12.48 24.40
C ASP A 129 -15.92 -13.80 23.79
N ARG A 130 -16.34 -13.81 22.51
CA ARG A 130 -16.73 -15.03 21.79
C ARG A 130 -15.55 -15.79 21.18
N ILE A 131 -14.37 -15.18 21.13
CA ILE A 131 -13.16 -15.77 20.53
C ILE A 131 -12.45 -16.68 21.53
N SER A 132 -12.32 -17.97 21.19
CA SER A 132 -11.61 -18.95 22.02
C SER A 132 -10.10 -18.65 22.12
N PRO A 133 -9.42 -19.08 23.20
CA PRO A 133 -7.97 -18.87 23.36
C PRO A 133 -7.14 -19.44 22.20
N GLU A 134 -7.52 -20.61 21.67
CA GLU A 134 -6.85 -21.24 20.52
C GLU A 134 -6.89 -20.34 19.28
N ILE A 135 -8.03 -19.70 19.02
CA ILE A 135 -8.18 -18.84 17.85
C ILE A 135 -7.48 -17.49 18.07
N LYS A 136 -7.47 -16.96 19.30
CA LYS A 136 -6.65 -15.79 19.65
C LYS A 136 -5.17 -16.03 19.39
N GLU A 137 -4.66 -17.22 19.74
CA GLU A 137 -3.27 -17.59 19.46
C GLU A 137 -2.99 -17.66 17.95
N LYS A 138 -3.91 -18.22 17.15
CA LYS A 138 -3.80 -18.23 15.67
C LYS A 138 -3.80 -16.83 15.06
N MET A 139 -4.63 -15.92 15.57
CA MET A 139 -4.64 -14.52 15.14
C MET A 139 -3.36 -13.79 15.55
N GLY A 140 -2.70 -14.23 16.62
CA GLY A 140 -1.36 -13.79 17.01
C GLY A 140 -1.26 -12.28 17.18
N ILE A 141 -0.47 -11.64 16.33
CA ILE A 141 -0.17 -10.19 16.37
C ILE A 141 -0.99 -9.36 15.37
N LEU A 142 -2.07 -9.93 14.83
CA LEU A 142 -2.97 -9.19 13.95
C LEU A 142 -3.79 -8.18 14.76
N SER A 143 -3.83 -6.95 14.28
CA SER A 143 -4.74 -5.93 14.79
C SER A 143 -5.81 -5.66 13.75
N PHE A 144 -7.06 -5.70 14.18
CA PHE A 144 -8.22 -5.41 13.34
C PHE A 144 -8.80 -4.05 13.70
N GLN A 145 -9.14 -3.26 12.69
CA GLN A 145 -9.82 -1.98 12.87
C GLN A 145 -10.95 -1.84 11.86
N SER A 146 -12.11 -1.38 12.33
CA SER A 146 -13.18 -0.95 11.45
C SER A 146 -12.70 0.22 10.60
N TYR A 147 -13.02 0.17 9.31
CA TYR A 147 -12.77 1.26 8.39
C TYR A 147 -13.50 2.51 8.85
N ASN A 148 -12.80 3.63 8.84
CA ASN A 148 -13.38 4.90 9.18
C ASN A 148 -12.80 5.97 8.25
N PRO A 149 -13.59 6.50 7.29
CA PRO A 149 -13.09 7.46 6.30
C PRO A 149 -12.66 8.79 6.94
N THR A 150 -13.10 9.10 8.17
CA THR A 150 -12.67 10.31 8.88
C THR A 150 -11.29 10.17 9.53
N LYS A 151 -10.75 8.95 9.66
CA LYS A 151 -9.43 8.68 10.23
C LYS A 151 -8.38 8.51 9.12
N LYS A 152 -7.72 9.64 8.77
CA LYS A 152 -6.71 9.76 7.71
C LYS A 152 -5.60 8.70 7.77
N ASP A 153 -5.09 8.38 8.96
CA ASP A 153 -4.01 7.39 9.13
C ASP A 153 -4.41 5.94 8.80
N SER A 154 -5.72 5.65 8.75
CA SER A 154 -6.22 4.27 8.60
C SER A 154 -6.23 3.78 7.15
N CYS A 155 -6.31 4.65 6.15
CA CYS A 155 -6.60 4.23 4.77
C CYS A 155 -5.36 3.86 3.95
N ASP A 156 -4.25 4.58 4.11
CA ASP A 156 -3.01 4.29 3.37
C ASP A 156 -2.23 3.11 3.95
N ARG A 157 -2.32 2.91 5.28
CA ARG A 157 -1.50 1.90 5.98
C ARG A 157 -2.11 0.50 5.94
N SER A 158 -3.41 0.39 5.68
CA SER A 158 -4.17 -0.81 5.99
C SER A 158 -4.15 -1.90 4.92
N CYS A 159 -3.95 -1.59 3.63
CA CYS A 159 -4.32 -2.55 2.59
C CYS A 159 -3.28 -2.68 1.47
N SER A 160 -2.06 -3.05 1.86
CA SER A 160 -1.01 -3.38 0.90
C SER A 160 0.17 -4.11 1.51
N TRP A 161 0.99 -4.74 0.64
CA TRP A 161 2.15 -5.51 1.05
C TRP A 161 3.39 -4.65 0.89
N GLY A 162 3.65 -3.77 1.85
CA GLY A 162 4.80 -2.87 1.85
C GLY A 162 4.44 -1.47 1.35
N ARG A 163 5.42 -0.71 0.86
CA ARG A 163 5.25 0.71 0.56
C ARG A 163 4.68 0.99 -0.82
N GLY A 164 3.78 1.97 -0.90
CA GLY A 164 3.17 2.45 -2.15
C GLY A 164 4.12 3.26 -3.03
N GLN A 165 3.72 3.46 -4.28
CA GLN A 165 4.46 4.20 -5.31
C GLN A 165 4.09 5.69 -5.31
N ILE A 166 2.85 6.01 -4.92
CA ILE A 166 2.26 7.35 -4.97
C ILE A 166 1.71 7.69 -3.57
N TYR A 167 1.82 8.96 -3.18
CA TYR A 167 1.22 9.50 -1.96
C TYR A 167 -0.16 10.13 -2.27
N PRO A 168 -1.02 10.37 -1.26
CA PRO A 168 -2.34 11.00 -1.47
C PRO A 168 -2.29 12.37 -2.15
N ASP A 169 -1.20 13.13 -1.99
CA ASP A 169 -0.98 14.42 -2.66
C ASP A 169 -0.58 14.27 -4.15
N GLY A 170 -0.53 13.04 -4.67
CA GLY A 170 -0.11 12.70 -6.02
C GLY A 170 1.42 12.66 -6.22
N SER A 171 2.21 12.98 -5.19
CA SER A 171 3.66 12.94 -5.28
C SER A 171 4.19 11.50 -5.32
N LYS A 172 5.31 11.30 -6.03
CA LYS A 172 5.96 9.99 -6.15
C LYS A 172 6.77 9.66 -4.89
N SER A 173 6.62 8.44 -4.40
CA SER A 173 7.48 7.89 -3.36
C SER A 173 8.84 7.45 -3.93
N ASN A 174 9.82 7.22 -3.06
CA ASN A 174 11.10 6.62 -3.46
C ASN A 174 11.03 5.10 -3.73
N ASN A 175 9.83 4.49 -3.74
CA ASN A 175 9.62 3.08 -4.08
C ASN A 175 8.99 2.93 -5.48
N THR A 176 9.46 3.73 -6.44
CA THR A 176 9.02 3.74 -7.84
C THR A 176 10.19 4.10 -8.77
N VAL A 177 9.93 4.04 -10.08
CA VAL A 177 10.89 4.42 -11.11
C VAL A 177 10.88 5.93 -11.32
N TYR A 178 12.07 6.52 -11.42
CA TYR A 178 12.27 7.90 -11.82
C TYR A 178 12.70 7.94 -13.29
N ASN A 179 12.05 8.80 -14.07
CA ASN A 179 12.26 8.91 -15.51
C ASN A 179 12.90 10.25 -15.84
N ALA A 180 13.55 10.33 -17.01
CA ALA A 180 14.15 11.56 -17.51
C ALA A 180 13.09 12.59 -17.92
N THR A 181 13.22 13.82 -17.40
CA THR A 181 12.28 14.91 -17.69
C THR A 181 12.51 15.55 -19.07
N ALA A 182 13.68 15.32 -19.69
CA ALA A 182 14.06 15.93 -20.96
C ALA A 182 14.82 14.95 -21.85
N VAL A 183 15.00 15.29 -23.13
CA VAL A 183 15.88 14.56 -24.06
C VAL A 183 17.25 15.19 -24.00
N GLY A 184 18.32 14.44 -23.75
CA GLY A 184 19.63 15.06 -23.63
C GLY A 184 20.76 14.15 -23.20
N VAL A 185 21.86 14.79 -22.80
CA VAL A 185 23.07 14.11 -22.31
C VAL A 185 23.25 14.39 -20.82
N VAL A 186 23.64 13.36 -20.06
CA VAL A 186 23.94 13.50 -18.63
C VAL A 186 25.24 14.28 -18.48
N ARG A 187 25.13 15.49 -17.94
CA ARG A 187 26.26 16.40 -17.77
C ARG A 187 27.00 16.15 -16.46
N LYS A 188 26.25 15.84 -15.39
CA LYS A 188 26.79 15.65 -14.05
C LYS A 188 25.82 14.87 -13.18
N ILE A 189 26.33 13.97 -12.34
CA ILE A 189 25.60 13.29 -11.28
C ILE A 189 26.24 13.65 -9.94
N VAL A 190 25.43 14.15 -9.00
CA VAL A 190 25.89 14.50 -7.64
C VAL A 190 25.10 13.70 -6.62
N CYS A 191 25.78 12.81 -5.90
CA CYS A 191 25.20 12.10 -4.75
C CYS A 191 25.07 13.05 -3.56
N LYS A 192 23.90 13.03 -2.89
CA LYS A 192 23.64 13.86 -1.70
C LYS A 192 24.06 13.13 -0.42
N GLU A 193 24.43 13.87 0.61
CA GLU A 193 24.86 13.32 1.92
C GLU A 193 23.79 12.45 2.60
N LYS A 194 22.51 12.85 2.49
CA LYS A 194 21.35 12.11 3.03
C LYS A 194 20.86 10.97 2.11
N GLY A 195 21.67 10.62 1.11
CA GLY A 195 21.32 9.71 0.03
C GLY A 195 20.50 10.36 -1.09
N GLY A 196 20.36 9.64 -2.21
CA GLY A 196 19.78 10.15 -3.44
C GLY A 196 20.77 10.94 -4.30
N SER A 197 20.32 11.35 -5.49
CA SER A 197 21.16 11.90 -6.54
C SER A 197 20.50 13.11 -7.20
N LYS A 198 21.32 14.08 -7.58
CA LYS A 198 20.96 15.20 -8.44
C LYS A 198 21.60 14.98 -9.80
N ILE A 199 20.78 14.86 -10.85
CA ILE A 199 21.23 14.58 -12.21
C ILE A 199 21.03 15.87 -13.00
N THR A 200 22.10 16.38 -13.58
CA THR A 200 22.06 17.55 -14.46
C THR A 200 22.10 17.07 -15.90
N ILE A 201 21.05 17.39 -16.62
CA ILE A 201 20.78 17.01 -18.00
C ILE A 201 21.03 18.24 -18.86
N LYS A 202 21.85 18.09 -19.90
CA LYS A 202 21.92 19.10 -20.95
C LYS A 202 20.93 18.70 -22.04
N GLU A 203 19.88 19.49 -22.21
CA GLU A 203 18.83 19.23 -23.18
C GLU A 203 19.35 19.35 -24.62
N ALA A 204 18.86 18.49 -25.51
CA ALA A 204 19.31 18.40 -26.89
C ALA A 204 18.72 19.50 -27.80
N SER A 205 17.59 20.09 -27.43
CA SER A 205 16.84 21.07 -28.23
C SER A 205 17.48 22.47 -28.18
N ASP A 206 17.60 23.05 -26.99
CA ASP A 206 18.05 24.43 -26.76
C ASP A 206 19.38 24.52 -25.96
N GLY A 207 19.88 23.38 -25.48
CA GLY A 207 21.10 23.32 -24.68
C GLY A 207 20.93 23.78 -23.23
N HIS A 208 19.69 24.05 -22.79
CA HIS A 208 19.39 24.36 -21.41
C HIS A 208 19.70 23.19 -20.48
N GLN A 209 19.90 23.51 -19.21
CA GLN A 209 20.17 22.52 -18.18
C GLN A 209 18.90 22.21 -17.41
N VAL A 210 18.47 20.97 -17.48
CA VAL A 210 17.37 20.42 -16.68
C VAL A 210 17.96 19.64 -15.51
N VAL A 211 17.29 19.65 -14.37
CA VAL A 211 17.76 19.00 -13.16
C VAL A 211 16.72 18.00 -12.68
N ASP A 212 17.10 16.73 -12.72
CA ASP A 212 16.27 15.64 -12.19
C ASP A 212 16.77 15.25 -10.79
N LEU A 213 15.82 15.09 -9.87
CA LEU A 213 16.08 14.73 -8.48
C LEU A 213 15.60 13.30 -8.23
N VAL A 214 16.52 12.43 -7.80
CA VAL A 214 16.22 11.06 -7.40
C VAL A 214 16.43 10.92 -5.89
N PRO A 215 15.41 10.52 -5.11
CA PRO A 215 15.57 10.30 -3.68
C PRO A 215 16.41 9.04 -3.37
N PRO A 216 16.84 8.82 -2.12
CA PRO A 216 17.53 7.59 -1.75
C PRO A 216 16.65 6.36 -1.98
N GLY A 217 17.22 5.28 -2.52
CA GLY A 217 16.51 4.01 -2.67
C GLY A 217 16.64 3.38 -4.06
N PRO A 218 16.05 4.00 -5.10
CA PRO A 218 16.21 3.55 -6.48
C PRO A 218 17.67 3.63 -6.92
N GLU A 219 18.13 2.61 -7.64
CA GLU A 219 19.50 2.54 -8.16
C GLU A 219 19.58 3.17 -9.55
N LEU A 220 20.60 3.99 -9.82
CA LEU A 220 20.79 4.61 -11.13
C LEU A 220 21.28 3.59 -12.16
N LEU A 221 20.76 3.68 -13.39
CA LEU A 221 21.06 2.74 -14.49
C LEU A 221 22.08 3.27 -15.50
N PHE A 222 22.58 4.49 -15.32
CA PHE A 222 23.37 5.22 -16.32
C PHE A 222 24.55 5.95 -15.69
N SER A 223 25.51 6.34 -16.53
CA SER A 223 26.69 7.11 -16.17
C SER A 223 26.69 8.52 -16.79
N GLU A 224 27.59 9.38 -16.31
CA GLU A 224 27.82 10.70 -16.94
C GLU A 224 28.25 10.54 -18.41
N GLY A 225 27.74 11.41 -19.28
CA GLY A 225 28.02 11.41 -20.72
C GLY A 225 27.06 10.56 -21.56
N GLU A 226 26.16 9.80 -20.95
CA GLU A 226 25.14 9.03 -21.69
C GLU A 226 24.02 9.91 -22.23
N PHE A 227 23.47 9.52 -23.37
CA PHE A 227 22.29 10.15 -23.99
C PHE A 227 21.02 9.38 -23.65
N PHE A 228 19.94 10.08 -23.32
CA PHE A 228 18.65 9.47 -23.02
C PHE A 228 17.50 10.23 -23.69
N LYS A 229 16.40 9.50 -23.87
CA LYS A 229 15.14 10.01 -24.41
C LYS A 229 14.22 10.47 -23.28
N LEU A 230 13.23 11.28 -23.65
CA LEU A 230 12.14 11.67 -22.76
C LEU A 230 11.47 10.42 -22.18
N ASP A 231 11.15 10.46 -20.89
CA ASP A 231 10.52 9.38 -20.13
C ASP A 231 11.32 8.08 -20.02
N GLN A 232 12.58 8.07 -20.48
CA GLN A 232 13.46 6.92 -20.28
C GLN A 232 13.75 6.73 -18.78
N PRO A 233 13.66 5.51 -18.24
CA PRO A 233 14.00 5.22 -16.85
C PRO A 233 15.44 5.60 -16.50
N LEU A 234 15.58 6.48 -15.52
CA LEU A 234 16.86 6.84 -14.91
C LEU A 234 17.26 5.78 -13.86
N THR A 235 16.27 5.16 -13.22
CA THR A 235 16.51 4.23 -12.12
C THR A 235 15.95 2.84 -12.39
N SER A 236 16.48 1.84 -11.68
CA SER A 236 15.82 0.56 -11.52
C SER A 236 14.49 0.73 -10.76
N ASN A 237 13.62 -0.26 -10.87
CA ASN A 237 12.40 -0.31 -10.06
C ASN A 237 12.71 -1.00 -8.72
N PRO A 238 12.76 -0.28 -7.59
CA PRO A 238 13.02 -0.88 -6.28
C PRO A 238 11.80 -1.63 -5.73
N ASN A 239 10.63 -1.52 -6.38
CA ASN A 239 9.39 -2.06 -5.85
C ASN A 239 9.37 -3.60 -5.93
N VAL A 240 9.30 -4.21 -4.75
CA VAL A 240 9.12 -5.65 -4.55
C VAL A 240 7.72 -6.00 -4.02
N CYS A 241 6.94 -4.96 -3.77
CA CYS A 241 5.65 -4.95 -3.10
C CYS A 241 4.51 -4.96 -4.14
N GLY A 242 3.28 -5.02 -3.66
CA GLY A 242 2.11 -4.86 -4.51
C GLY A 242 0.79 -5.01 -3.79
N PHE A 243 -0.28 -4.98 -4.57
CA PHE A 243 -1.66 -5.11 -4.14
C PHE A 243 -2.34 -6.21 -4.94
N GLY A 244 -3.25 -6.92 -4.28
CA GLY A 244 -4.08 -7.96 -4.86
C GLY A 244 -5.51 -7.82 -4.39
N GLN A 245 -6.45 -8.21 -5.24
CA GLN A 245 -7.87 -8.27 -4.93
C GLN A 245 -8.40 -9.68 -5.19
N GLY A 246 -9.17 -10.21 -4.25
CA GLY A 246 -9.85 -11.51 -4.36
C GLY A 246 -11.29 -11.38 -3.86
N ASN A 247 -12.17 -12.23 -4.36
CA ASN A 247 -13.56 -12.35 -3.92
C ASN A 247 -13.82 -13.82 -3.57
N ALA A 248 -14.66 -14.06 -2.57
CA ALA A 248 -15.19 -15.39 -2.24
C ALA A 248 -16.66 -15.27 -1.78
#